data_AF-A0A679I3B6-F1
#
_entry.id   AF-A0A679I3B6-F1
#
_cell.length_a   1.000
_cell.length_b   1.000
_cell.length_c   1.000
_cell.angle_alpha   90.00
_cell.angle_beta   90.00
_cell.angle_gamma   90.00
#
_symmetry.space_group_name_H-M   'P 1'
#
loop_
_entity.id
_entity.type
_entity.pdbx_description
1 polymer ?
#
loop_
_entity_poly.entity_id
_entity_poly.type
_entity_poly.pdbx_seq_one_letter_code
_entity_poly.pdbx_strand_id
1 'polypeptide(L)'
;MWCETDVTVRPIVSSVVSTKILSLTPYEELFALWQKSSMQRRETTVDAYWKNLKQFAQLVRYKPLLELTRKDIVMYRDALLEQGYSVTTTINKVSIIRRLFEAAIDYELMDDNPAQNIKTLNKPTIKQRVAFDAQDLHRIFNSPVYSEKLLPRGGGYEAAYWLPLLALYTGARVEELAQLLVRDVRFVNGLGHYLNITDEAAHAKLKNPSSRRRIPVHPVLLACGFIDYVAKGEPDRLLFPHLKPNPRGKLAGYFSTWFSLWLRNTLKITDPRKVFHSFRHTFKDCCRQMGIEEAVHDALTGHTNSSAGRKYGNEQYPLQPLFEAMMHFDVAGIDLSHLFVKPLIKRRVATDQQIVSAFYGLVAAFSTNIPQHVETPTLLLQYQGHELMMNIETSETVYGQLPTNKQLLANAWVEIHREELLANWHMGRDTGDYFKIEPLR
;
A
#
# COMPACT_ATOMS: atom_id res chain seq x y z
N MET A 1 -27.69 11.02 -73.37
CA MET A 1 -28.37 10.02 -72.52
C MET A 1 -27.44 9.75 -71.35
N TRP A 2 -27.96 9.93 -70.13
CA TRP A 2 -27.28 9.81 -68.82
C TRP A 2 -26.34 10.95 -68.41
N CYS A 3 -26.87 11.88 -67.60
CA CYS A 3 -26.12 12.45 -66.47
C CYS A 3 -27.10 12.73 -65.34
N GLU A 4 -26.75 12.23 -64.16
CA GLU A 4 -27.59 12.03 -62.99
C GLU A 4 -27.74 13.30 -62.14
N THR A 5 -28.75 13.21 -61.28
CA THR A 5 -29.35 14.20 -60.38
C THR A 5 -28.41 14.74 -59.31
N ASP A 6 -28.29 16.07 -59.25
CA ASP A 6 -27.73 16.82 -58.12
C ASP A 6 -28.81 17.02 -57.04
N VAL A 7 -28.56 16.49 -55.85
CA VAL A 7 -29.43 16.59 -54.67
C VAL A 7 -29.20 17.94 -54.01
N THR A 8 -30.23 18.79 -54.04
CA THR A 8 -30.25 20.10 -53.38
C THR A 8 -30.32 19.97 -51.86
N VAL A 9 -29.23 20.38 -51.18
CA VAL A 9 -29.17 20.53 -49.72
C VAL A 9 -29.99 21.75 -49.30
N ARG A 10 -31.08 21.53 -48.54
CA ARG A 10 -31.81 22.60 -47.85
C ARG A 10 -31.05 23.00 -46.58
N PRO A 11 -30.88 24.31 -46.29
CA PRO A 11 -30.23 24.75 -45.07
C PRO A 11 -31.14 24.51 -43.86
N ILE A 12 -30.62 23.79 -42.86
CA ILE A 12 -31.27 23.60 -41.57
C ILE A 12 -31.21 24.93 -40.82
N VAL A 13 -32.38 25.52 -40.60
CA VAL A 13 -32.56 26.74 -39.82
C VAL A 13 -32.11 26.48 -38.38
N SER A 14 -31.07 27.22 -37.97
CA SER A 14 -30.56 27.31 -36.60
C SER A 14 -31.68 27.72 -35.64
N SER A 15 -32.20 26.76 -34.88
CA SER A 15 -33.00 27.05 -33.70
C SER A 15 -32.07 27.48 -32.57
N VAL A 16 -31.98 28.79 -32.36
CA VAL A 16 -31.33 29.37 -31.18
C VAL A 16 -32.16 28.95 -29.96
N VAL A 17 -31.72 27.89 -29.29
CA VAL A 17 -32.19 27.56 -27.94
C VAL A 17 -31.72 28.70 -27.04
N SER A 18 -32.65 29.59 -26.71
CA SER A 18 -32.50 30.66 -25.73
C SER A 18 -32.08 30.05 -24.40
N THR A 19 -30.77 30.07 -24.15
CA THR A 19 -30.18 29.67 -22.88
C THR A 19 -30.44 30.83 -21.94
N LYS A 20 -31.42 30.69 -21.05
CA LYS A 20 -31.51 31.52 -19.85
C LYS A 20 -30.14 31.45 -19.16
N ILE A 21 -29.36 32.52 -19.26
CA ILE A 21 -28.16 32.71 -18.45
C ILE A 21 -28.68 32.81 -17.01
N LEU A 22 -28.64 31.69 -16.29
CA LEU A 22 -28.80 31.70 -14.84
C LEU A 22 -27.64 32.55 -14.31
N SER A 23 -27.94 33.76 -13.83
CA SER A 23 -26.96 34.58 -13.14
C SER A 23 -26.47 33.79 -11.93
N LEU A 24 -25.21 33.37 -11.95
CA LEU A 24 -24.60 32.70 -10.81
C LEU A 24 -24.66 33.65 -9.60
N THR A 25 -24.94 33.09 -8.43
CA THR A 25 -24.77 33.84 -7.17
C THR A 25 -23.29 34.22 -6.99
N PRO A 26 -22.95 35.30 -6.25
CA PRO A 26 -21.56 35.67 -6.01
C PRO A 26 -20.69 34.54 -5.42
N TYR A 27 -21.31 33.63 -4.65
CA TYR A 27 -20.65 32.44 -4.11
C TYR A 27 -20.42 31.35 -5.15
N GLU A 28 -21.33 31.18 -6.10
CA GLU A 28 -21.17 30.26 -7.24
C GLU A 28 -20.08 30.76 -8.18
N GLU A 29 -20.03 32.06 -8.44
CA GLU A 29 -18.99 32.70 -9.22
C GLU A 29 -17.62 32.55 -8.55
N LEU A 30 -17.52 32.87 -7.25
CA LEU A 30 -16.32 32.64 -6.46
C LEU A 30 -15.84 31.18 -6.56
N PHE A 31 -16.76 30.23 -6.41
CA PHE A 31 -16.41 28.81 -6.49
C PHE A 31 -15.90 28.43 -7.88
N ALA A 32 -16.54 28.92 -8.94
CA ALA A 32 -16.13 28.68 -10.32
C ALA A 32 -14.74 29.28 -10.61
N LEU A 33 -14.46 30.48 -10.11
CA LEU A 33 -13.14 31.12 -10.23
C LEU A 33 -12.07 30.36 -9.46
N TRP A 34 -12.35 29.99 -8.20
CA TRP A 34 -11.46 29.13 -7.43
C TRP A 34 -11.21 27.81 -8.16
N GLN A 35 -12.24 27.18 -8.75
CA GLN A 35 -12.08 25.94 -9.50
C GLN A 35 -11.20 26.12 -10.74
N LYS A 36 -11.34 27.24 -11.46
CA LYS A 36 -10.53 27.59 -12.63
C LYS A 36 -9.05 27.88 -12.30
N SER A 37 -8.75 28.39 -11.10
CA SER A 37 -7.37 28.80 -10.74
C SER A 37 -6.36 27.65 -10.63
N SER A 38 -6.77 26.39 -10.83
CA SER A 38 -5.86 25.26 -10.93
C SER A 38 -6.49 24.14 -11.77
N MET A 39 -5.74 23.68 -12.76
CA MET A 39 -6.20 22.72 -13.78
C MET A 39 -6.35 21.27 -13.28
N GLN A 40 -5.89 20.93 -12.06
CA GLN A 40 -5.78 19.53 -11.59
C GLN A 40 -6.38 19.28 -10.20
N ARG A 41 -7.56 19.86 -9.90
CA ARG A 41 -8.25 19.58 -8.63
C ARG A 41 -9.00 18.24 -8.66
N ARG A 42 -8.93 17.51 -7.55
CA ARG A 42 -9.68 16.26 -7.38
C ARG A 42 -11.16 16.55 -7.19
N GLU A 43 -12.00 15.77 -7.87
CA GLU A 43 -13.47 15.83 -7.75
C GLU A 43 -13.94 15.81 -6.29
N THR A 44 -13.43 14.88 -5.47
CA THR A 44 -13.77 14.83 -4.03
C THR A 44 -13.41 16.10 -3.25
N THR A 45 -12.36 16.83 -3.68
CA THR A 45 -11.97 18.11 -3.07
C THR A 45 -12.90 19.22 -3.53
N VAL A 46 -13.23 19.25 -4.83
CA VAL A 46 -14.21 20.17 -5.42
C VAL A 46 -15.56 20.02 -4.70
N ASP A 47 -16.08 18.79 -4.59
CA ASP A 47 -17.33 18.49 -3.88
C ASP A 47 -17.31 18.93 -2.42
N ALA A 48 -16.20 18.66 -1.71
CA ALA A 48 -16.08 19.02 -0.31
C ALA A 48 -16.05 20.53 -0.11
N TYR A 49 -15.31 21.26 -0.96
CA TYR A 49 -15.26 22.72 -0.93
C TYR A 49 -16.62 23.32 -1.27
N TRP A 50 -17.29 22.78 -2.29
CA TRP A 50 -18.61 23.23 -2.71
C TRP A 50 -19.66 23.09 -1.60
N LYS A 51 -19.75 21.90 -1.00
CA LYS A 51 -20.68 21.65 0.11
C LYS A 51 -20.39 22.56 1.30
N ASN A 52 -19.11 22.82 1.57
CA ASN A 52 -18.71 23.68 2.67
C ASN A 52 -19.07 25.16 2.41
N LEU A 53 -18.82 25.65 1.18
CA LEU A 53 -19.17 27.00 0.77
C LEU A 53 -20.69 27.20 0.79
N LYS A 54 -21.48 26.24 0.29
CA LYS A 54 -22.94 26.31 0.39
C LYS A 54 -23.43 26.39 1.82
N GLN A 55 -22.90 25.56 2.71
CA GLN A 55 -23.26 25.58 4.13
C GLN A 55 -22.94 26.93 4.77
N PHE A 56 -21.78 27.51 4.44
CA PHE A 56 -21.39 28.84 4.89
C PHE A 56 -22.33 29.92 4.34
N ALA A 57 -22.54 29.96 3.02
CA ALA A 57 -23.39 30.94 2.34
C ALA A 57 -24.82 30.93 2.90
N GLN A 58 -25.39 29.75 3.15
CA GLN A 58 -26.71 29.61 3.78
C GLN A 58 -26.74 30.20 5.20
N LEU A 59 -25.70 29.93 6.00
CA LEU A 59 -25.62 30.41 7.38
C LEU A 59 -25.52 31.93 7.46
N VAL A 60 -24.73 32.56 6.57
CA VAL A 60 -24.63 34.03 6.47
C VAL A 60 -25.73 34.64 5.58
N ARG A 61 -26.74 33.84 5.19
CA ARG A 61 -27.89 34.27 4.38
C ARG A 61 -27.48 34.96 3.06
N TYR A 62 -26.44 34.44 2.41
CA TYR A 62 -25.92 34.93 1.13
C TYR A 62 -25.51 36.41 1.16
N LYS A 63 -25.07 36.91 2.32
CA LYS A 63 -24.51 38.26 2.48
C LYS A 63 -23.45 38.55 1.41
N PRO A 64 -23.41 39.74 0.79
CA PRO A 64 -22.41 40.08 -0.22
C PRO A 64 -20.97 39.87 0.26
N LEU A 65 -20.08 39.43 -0.62
CA LEU A 65 -18.69 39.08 -0.25
C LEU A 65 -17.96 40.26 0.42
N LEU A 66 -18.10 41.47 -0.11
CA LEU A 66 -17.51 42.70 0.42
C LEU A 66 -18.05 43.11 1.80
N GLU A 67 -19.22 42.62 2.20
CA GLU A 67 -19.80 42.92 3.50
C GLU A 67 -19.45 41.87 4.56
N LEU A 68 -18.79 40.77 4.17
CA LEU A 68 -18.44 39.69 5.10
C LEU A 68 -17.41 40.17 6.10
N THR A 69 -17.67 39.83 7.36
CA THR A 69 -16.83 40.26 8.49
C THR A 69 -16.22 39.06 9.20
N ARG A 70 -15.19 39.32 10.01
CA ARG A 70 -14.64 38.33 10.95
C ARG A 70 -15.73 37.70 11.84
N LYS A 71 -16.76 38.46 12.22
CA LYS A 71 -17.88 37.99 13.04
C LYS A 71 -18.68 36.89 12.33
N ASP A 72 -18.85 36.99 11.02
CA ASP A 72 -19.57 36.00 10.21
C ASP A 72 -18.81 34.66 10.18
N ILE A 73 -17.48 34.69 10.14
CA ILE A 73 -16.64 33.49 10.18
C ILE A 73 -16.64 32.84 11.57
N VAL A 74 -16.62 33.64 12.63
CA VAL A 74 -16.75 33.16 14.01
C VAL A 74 -18.12 32.52 14.22
N MET A 75 -19.20 33.14 13.73
CA MET A 75 -20.55 32.58 13.79
C MET A 75 -20.64 31.24 13.06
N TYR A 76 -20.02 31.12 11.88
CA TYR A 76 -19.94 29.85 11.16
C TYR A 76 -19.17 28.78 11.94
N ARG A 77 -18.02 29.12 12.52
CA ARG A 77 -17.22 28.22 13.36
C ARG A 77 -18.04 27.70 14.54
N ASP A 78 -18.74 28.59 15.23
CA ASP A 78 -19.48 28.26 16.45
C ASP A 78 -20.71 27.41 16.12
N ALA A 79 -21.45 27.75 15.06
CA ALA A 79 -22.55 26.93 14.56
C ALA A 79 -22.12 25.52 14.14
N LEU A 80 -20.91 25.34 13.58
CA LEU A 80 -20.38 24.00 13.29
C LEU A 80 -20.17 23.18 14.56
N LEU A 81 -19.74 23.80 15.66
CA LEU A 81 -19.54 23.09 16.93
C LEU A 81 -20.87 22.75 17.59
N GLU A 82 -21.84 23.66 17.53
CA GLU A 82 -23.22 23.43 18.00
C GLU A 82 -23.90 22.29 17.23
N GLN A 83 -23.60 22.14 15.93
CA GLN A 83 -24.03 21.01 15.10
C GLN A 83 -23.29 19.69 15.41
N GLY A 84 -22.37 19.68 16.38
CA GLY A 84 -21.65 18.48 16.81
C GLY A 84 -20.44 18.11 15.96
N TYR A 85 -19.97 18.98 15.05
CA TYR A 85 -18.72 18.70 14.33
C TYR A 85 -17.52 18.74 15.29
N SER A 86 -16.57 17.82 15.10
CA SER A 86 -15.32 17.83 15.87
C SER A 86 -14.54 19.12 15.63
N VAL A 87 -13.78 19.57 16.63
CA VAL A 87 -12.91 20.76 16.52
C VAL A 87 -11.99 20.71 15.29
N THR A 88 -11.45 19.54 14.95
CA THR A 88 -10.58 19.39 13.77
C THR A 88 -11.36 19.54 12.46
N THR A 89 -12.57 18.97 12.39
CA THR A 89 -13.44 19.15 11.23
C THR A 89 -13.82 20.62 11.08
N THR A 90 -14.17 21.30 12.17
CA THR A 90 -14.48 22.73 12.19
C THR A 90 -13.30 23.58 11.71
N ILE A 91 -12.09 23.33 12.22
CA ILE A 91 -10.86 24.03 11.77
C ILE A 91 -10.63 23.81 10.26
N ASN A 92 -10.82 22.59 9.77
CA ASN A 92 -10.66 22.29 8.35
C ASN A 92 -11.71 23.01 7.49
N LYS A 93 -12.96 23.04 7.94
CA LYS A 93 -14.06 23.75 7.26
C LYS A 93 -13.82 25.26 7.21
N VAL A 94 -13.38 25.88 8.31
CA VAL A 94 -12.99 27.30 8.32
C VAL A 94 -11.80 27.55 7.40
N SER A 95 -10.83 26.63 7.37
CA SER A 95 -9.67 26.72 6.47
C SER A 95 -10.05 26.61 4.99
N ILE A 96 -11.10 25.86 4.66
CA ILE A 96 -11.65 25.82 3.30
C ILE A 96 -12.22 27.19 2.91
N ILE A 97 -13.01 27.82 3.78
CA ILE A 97 -13.57 29.17 3.53
C ILE A 97 -12.44 30.19 3.35
N ARG A 98 -11.44 30.16 4.22
CA ARG A 98 -10.25 31.02 4.10
C ARG A 98 -9.57 30.89 2.74
N ARG A 99 -9.37 29.65 2.24
CA ARG A 99 -8.76 29.40 0.92
C ARG A 99 -9.63 29.85 -0.25
N LEU A 100 -10.95 29.80 -0.10
CA LEU A 100 -11.86 30.34 -1.12
C LEU A 100 -11.75 31.87 -1.15
N PHE A 101 -11.66 32.53 0.00
CA PHE A 101 -11.51 33.98 0.06
C PHE A 101 -10.11 34.47 -0.34
N GLU A 102 -9.06 33.67 -0.14
CA GLU A 102 -7.74 33.92 -0.76
C GLU A 102 -7.90 34.02 -2.29
N ALA A 103 -8.63 33.09 -2.92
CA ALA A 103 -8.93 33.21 -4.35
C ALA A 103 -9.87 34.37 -4.68
N ALA A 104 -10.80 34.75 -3.80
CA ALA A 104 -11.65 35.92 -4.03
C ALA A 104 -10.82 37.22 -4.14
N ILE A 105 -9.79 37.35 -3.30
CA ILE A 105 -8.85 38.48 -3.34
C ILE A 105 -8.02 38.46 -4.61
N ASP A 106 -7.52 37.29 -5.02
CA ASP A 106 -6.74 37.15 -6.27
C ASP A 106 -7.53 37.59 -7.52
N TYR A 107 -8.86 37.51 -7.47
CA TYR A 107 -9.78 37.97 -8.51
C TYR A 107 -10.46 39.31 -8.19
N GLU A 108 -9.95 40.06 -7.20
CA GLU A 108 -10.44 41.39 -6.82
C GLU A 108 -11.93 41.44 -6.44
N LEU A 109 -12.48 40.32 -5.95
CA LEU A 109 -13.86 40.22 -5.46
C LEU A 109 -14.01 40.62 -3.98
N MET A 110 -12.88 40.72 -3.28
CA MET A 110 -12.79 41.09 -1.85
C MET A 110 -11.49 41.86 -1.60
N ASP A 111 -11.55 42.84 -0.71
CA ASP A 111 -10.37 43.64 -0.31
C ASP A 111 -9.51 42.92 0.75
N ASP A 112 -10.15 42.23 1.69
CA ASP A 112 -9.51 41.53 2.79
C ASP A 112 -10.12 40.15 3.05
N ASN A 113 -9.38 39.28 3.74
CA ASN A 113 -9.86 37.94 4.06
C ASN A 113 -10.38 37.90 5.51
N PRO A 114 -11.71 37.91 5.74
CA PRO A 114 -12.28 37.90 7.08
C PRO A 114 -12.01 36.59 7.85
N ALA A 115 -11.61 35.52 7.15
CA ALA A 115 -11.23 34.24 7.75
C ALA A 115 -9.74 34.16 8.14
N GLN A 116 -8.96 35.21 7.86
CA GLN A 116 -7.55 35.27 8.20
C GLN A 116 -7.35 35.37 9.71
N ASN A 117 -6.39 34.62 10.26
CA ASN A 117 -6.05 34.62 11.69
C ASN A 117 -7.26 34.41 12.62
N ILE A 118 -8.27 33.64 12.20
CA ILE A 118 -9.33 33.20 13.11
C ILE A 118 -8.68 32.26 14.13
N LYS A 119 -8.67 32.68 15.41
CA LYS A 119 -8.15 31.86 16.50
C LYS A 119 -8.81 30.49 16.44
N THR A 120 -7.97 29.48 16.23
CA THR A 120 -8.38 28.09 16.29
C THR A 120 -8.62 27.74 17.75
N LEU A 121 -9.71 27.04 18.02
CA LEU A 121 -9.90 26.42 19.33
C LEU A 121 -8.75 25.44 19.56
N ASN A 122 -8.32 25.31 20.82
CA ASN A 122 -7.36 24.29 21.20
C ASN A 122 -7.86 22.95 20.66
N LYS A 123 -7.03 22.28 19.84
CA LYS A 123 -7.35 20.94 19.39
C LYS A 123 -7.48 20.08 20.66
N PRO A 124 -8.67 19.55 21.00
CA PRO A 124 -8.71 18.49 21.99
C PRO A 124 -7.77 17.40 21.49
N THR A 125 -6.97 16.82 22.37
CA THR A 125 -6.04 15.75 22.03
C THR A 125 -6.85 14.66 21.36
N ILE A 126 -6.82 14.63 20.02
CA ILE A 126 -7.52 13.58 19.28
C ILE A 126 -6.85 12.31 19.72
N LYS A 127 -7.67 11.39 20.20
CA LYS A 127 -7.31 9.99 20.38
C LYS A 127 -6.82 9.48 19.02
N GLN A 128 -5.51 9.59 18.76
CA GLN A 128 -4.90 9.23 17.50
C GLN A 128 -5.23 7.75 17.22
N ARG A 129 -5.40 7.39 15.95
CA ARG A 129 -5.50 5.97 15.58
C ARG A 129 -4.27 5.27 16.15
N VAL A 130 -4.52 4.18 16.84
CA VAL A 130 -3.47 3.41 17.51
C VAL A 130 -3.12 2.18 16.67
N ALA A 131 -1.90 1.70 16.83
CA ALA A 131 -1.50 0.39 16.35
C ALA A 131 -2.38 -0.70 16.98
N PHE A 132 -2.52 -1.83 16.26
CA PHE A 132 -2.93 -3.07 16.87
C PHE A 132 -1.80 -3.59 17.77
N ASP A 133 -2.18 -4.05 18.97
CA ASP A 133 -1.30 -4.77 19.88
C ASP A 133 -1.28 -6.28 19.56
N ALA A 134 -0.39 -7.03 20.21
CA ALA A 134 -0.27 -8.47 19.98
C ALA A 134 -1.57 -9.24 20.25
N GLN A 135 -2.38 -8.82 21.23
CA GLN A 135 -3.66 -9.47 21.53
C GLN A 135 -4.70 -9.21 20.43
N ASP A 136 -4.75 -8.00 19.88
CA ASP A 136 -5.60 -7.69 18.73
C ASP A 136 -5.21 -8.54 17.51
N LEU A 137 -3.91 -8.59 17.20
CA LEU A 137 -3.40 -9.34 16.05
C LEU A 137 -3.67 -10.83 16.23
N HIS A 138 -3.47 -11.37 17.43
CA HIS A 138 -3.82 -12.74 17.76
C HIS A 138 -5.31 -13.00 17.51
N ARG A 139 -6.21 -12.13 17.96
CA ARG A 139 -7.67 -12.26 17.72
C ARG A 139 -8.02 -12.18 16.23
N ILE A 140 -7.33 -11.32 15.47
CA ILE A 140 -7.56 -11.18 14.03
C ILE A 140 -7.11 -12.43 13.30
N PHE A 141 -5.85 -12.87 13.46
CA PHE A 141 -5.25 -13.94 12.67
C PHE A 141 -5.53 -15.37 13.17
N ASN A 142 -6.23 -15.51 14.32
CA ASN A 142 -6.82 -16.78 14.77
C ASN A 142 -8.36 -16.81 14.63
N SER A 143 -8.94 -15.82 13.96
CA SER A 143 -10.38 -15.83 13.67
C SER A 143 -10.75 -16.88 12.61
N PRO A 144 -12.04 -17.24 12.46
CA PRO A 144 -12.49 -18.18 11.44
C PRO A 144 -12.12 -17.81 9.99
N VAL A 145 -11.88 -16.52 9.71
CA VAL A 145 -11.35 -16.09 8.40
C VAL A 145 -10.00 -16.76 8.11
N TYR A 146 -9.18 -16.99 9.13
CA TYR A 146 -7.84 -17.54 9.01
C TYR A 146 -7.75 -19.01 9.41
N SER A 147 -8.34 -19.39 10.56
CA SER A 147 -8.29 -20.78 11.06
C SER A 147 -9.12 -21.74 10.21
N GLU A 148 -10.26 -21.29 9.70
CA GLU A 148 -11.20 -22.11 8.93
C GLU A 148 -11.27 -21.69 7.45
N LYS A 149 -10.45 -20.71 7.04
CA LYS A 149 -10.48 -20.09 5.70
C LYS A 149 -11.87 -19.60 5.29
N LEU A 150 -12.66 -19.12 6.26
CA LEU A 150 -13.95 -18.51 5.97
C LEU A 150 -13.75 -17.28 5.07
N LEU A 151 -14.54 -17.18 3.99
CA LEU A 151 -14.49 -16.08 3.02
C LEU A 151 -15.78 -15.25 3.07
N PRO A 152 -15.93 -14.31 4.01
CA PRO A 152 -17.15 -13.52 4.15
C PRO A 152 -17.43 -12.68 2.90
N ARG A 153 -18.62 -12.85 2.33
CA ARG A 153 -19.09 -12.03 1.19
C ARG A 153 -18.99 -10.53 1.46
N GLY A 154 -19.34 -10.09 2.68
CA GLY A 154 -19.24 -8.67 3.08
C GLY A 154 -17.82 -8.13 3.08
N GLY A 155 -16.82 -9.00 3.28
CA GLY A 155 -15.40 -8.66 3.21
C GLY A 155 -14.77 -8.89 1.84
N GLY A 156 -15.56 -9.16 0.80
CA GLY A 156 -15.03 -9.40 -0.55
C GLY A 156 -14.29 -10.72 -0.68
N TYR A 157 -14.75 -11.77 0.01
CA TYR A 157 -14.22 -13.13 -0.07
C TYR A 157 -12.71 -13.18 0.26
N GLU A 158 -11.85 -13.43 -0.72
CA GLU A 158 -10.39 -13.53 -0.54
C GLU A 158 -9.77 -12.21 -0.06
N ALA A 159 -10.42 -11.08 -0.33
CA ALA A 159 -10.00 -9.79 0.21
C ALA A 159 -10.06 -9.76 1.75
N ALA A 160 -11.02 -10.47 2.37
CA ALA A 160 -11.12 -10.59 3.82
C ALA A 160 -9.91 -11.29 4.43
N TYR A 161 -9.35 -12.27 3.70
CA TYR A 161 -8.17 -13.03 4.11
C TYR A 161 -6.88 -12.24 3.85
N TRP A 162 -6.70 -11.74 2.62
CA TRP A 162 -5.43 -11.19 2.17
C TRP A 162 -5.22 -9.73 2.53
N LEU A 163 -6.24 -8.87 2.52
CA LEU A 163 -6.02 -7.45 2.79
C LEU A 163 -5.43 -7.19 4.19
N PRO A 164 -5.87 -7.84 5.29
CA PRO A 164 -5.25 -7.64 6.59
C PRO A 164 -3.80 -8.15 6.65
N LEU A 165 -3.50 -9.32 6.07
CA LEU A 165 -2.13 -9.85 5.98
C LEU A 165 -1.21 -8.90 5.19
N LEU A 166 -1.66 -8.49 4.00
CA LEU A 166 -0.93 -7.52 3.18
C LEU A 166 -0.74 -6.20 3.92
N ALA A 167 -1.77 -5.68 4.58
CA ALA A 167 -1.66 -4.43 5.33
C ALA A 167 -0.65 -4.52 6.48
N LEU A 168 -0.60 -5.65 7.20
CA LEU A 168 0.36 -5.87 8.27
C LEU A 168 1.81 -5.90 7.76
N TYR A 169 2.06 -6.53 6.61
CA TYR A 169 3.41 -6.73 6.07
C TYR A 169 3.82 -5.73 4.98
N THR A 170 3.01 -4.71 4.69
CA THR A 170 3.36 -3.67 3.70
C THR A 170 3.15 -2.26 4.21
N GLY A 171 2.33 -2.10 5.26
CA GLY A 171 1.86 -0.79 5.73
C GLY A 171 1.08 0.00 4.68
N ALA A 172 0.69 -0.59 3.55
CA ALA A 172 0.01 0.12 2.47
C ALA A 172 -1.41 0.57 2.87
N ARG A 173 -1.93 1.59 2.18
CA ARG A 173 -3.32 2.03 2.42
C ARG A 173 -4.27 0.98 1.84
N VAL A 174 -5.39 0.76 2.51
CA VAL A 174 -6.39 -0.24 2.05
C VAL A 174 -6.86 -0.03 0.62
N GLU A 175 -7.05 1.23 0.19
CA GLU A 175 -7.46 1.54 -1.17
C GLU A 175 -6.34 1.23 -2.19
N GLU A 176 -5.08 1.39 -1.80
CA GLU A 176 -3.93 1.05 -2.66
C GLU A 176 -3.83 -0.46 -2.85
N LEU A 177 -4.11 -1.25 -1.80
CA LEU A 177 -4.15 -2.71 -1.89
C LEU A 177 -5.39 -3.21 -2.65
N ALA A 178 -6.55 -2.60 -2.41
CA ALA A 178 -7.82 -2.98 -3.03
C ALA A 178 -7.87 -2.74 -4.54
N GLN A 179 -7.11 -1.76 -5.05
CA GLN A 179 -7.08 -1.42 -6.47
C GLN A 179 -6.02 -2.18 -7.27
N LEU A 180 -5.16 -2.98 -6.63
CA LEU A 180 -4.11 -3.74 -7.30
C LEU A 180 -4.70 -4.63 -8.39
N LEU A 181 -4.04 -4.66 -9.54
CA LEU A 181 -4.21 -5.70 -10.54
C LEU A 181 -3.26 -6.86 -10.26
N VAL A 182 -3.53 -8.03 -10.84
CA VAL A 182 -2.63 -9.18 -10.76
C VAL A 182 -1.24 -8.83 -11.30
N ARG A 183 -1.16 -8.09 -12.42
CA ARG A 183 0.12 -7.61 -13.02
C ARG A 183 0.91 -6.64 -12.14
N ASP A 184 0.30 -6.08 -11.10
CA ASP A 184 1.00 -5.20 -10.16
C ASP A 184 1.82 -5.99 -9.14
N VAL A 185 1.63 -7.31 -9.05
CA VAL A 185 2.55 -8.21 -8.35
C VAL A 185 3.66 -8.62 -9.31
N ARG A 186 4.83 -8.02 -9.14
CA ARG A 186 5.97 -8.17 -10.06
C ARG A 186 7.06 -9.00 -9.41
N PHE A 187 8.00 -9.46 -10.24
CA PHE A 187 9.18 -10.20 -9.81
C PHE A 187 10.43 -9.53 -10.36
N VAL A 188 11.50 -9.48 -9.57
CA VAL A 188 12.82 -9.05 -10.01
C VAL A 188 13.83 -10.15 -9.70
N ASN A 189 14.59 -10.56 -10.72
CA ASN A 189 15.60 -11.60 -10.57
C ASN A 189 16.64 -11.19 -9.53
N GLY A 190 17.07 -12.12 -8.68
CA GLY A 190 18.03 -11.89 -7.61
C GLY A 190 17.50 -11.15 -6.37
N LEU A 191 16.26 -10.64 -6.35
CA LEU A 191 15.66 -10.08 -5.12
C LEU A 191 14.34 -10.74 -4.72
N GLY A 192 13.40 -10.93 -5.66
CA GLY A 192 12.11 -11.58 -5.39
C GLY A 192 10.88 -10.80 -5.85
N HIS A 193 9.73 -11.14 -5.26
CA HIS A 193 8.45 -10.52 -5.59
C HIS A 193 8.25 -9.17 -4.88
N TYR A 194 7.56 -8.24 -5.54
CA TYR A 194 7.16 -6.97 -4.96
C TYR A 194 5.79 -6.50 -5.49
N LEU A 195 5.07 -5.74 -4.68
CA LEU A 195 3.87 -5.01 -5.09
C LEU A 195 4.28 -3.67 -5.71
N ASN A 196 3.77 -3.38 -6.90
CA ASN A 196 3.93 -2.09 -7.57
C ASN A 196 2.70 -1.22 -7.30
N ILE A 197 2.79 -0.30 -6.34
CA ILE A 197 1.71 0.66 -6.08
C ILE A 197 1.80 1.75 -7.15
N THR A 198 0.88 1.73 -8.11
CA THR A 198 0.84 2.65 -9.25
C THR A 198 -0.59 3.18 -9.51
N ASP A 199 -0.69 4.17 -10.39
CA ASP A 199 -1.93 4.70 -10.99
C ASP A 199 -1.96 4.50 -12.52
N GLU A 200 -1.15 3.59 -13.05
CA GLU A 200 -1.12 3.24 -14.49
C GLU A 200 -2.43 2.64 -15.00
N ALA A 201 -3.14 1.89 -14.15
CA ALA A 201 -4.44 1.33 -14.53
C ALA A 201 -5.53 2.40 -14.51
N ALA A 202 -6.45 2.36 -15.48
CA ALA A 202 -7.49 3.39 -15.65
C ALA A 202 -8.37 3.62 -14.40
N HIS A 203 -8.58 2.59 -13.57
CA HIS A 203 -9.35 2.69 -12.32
C HIS A 203 -8.50 3.12 -11.12
N ALA A 204 -7.18 2.99 -11.19
CA ALA A 204 -6.29 3.22 -10.07
C ALA A 204 -6.11 4.72 -9.80
N LYS A 205 -6.21 5.12 -8.53
CA LYS A 205 -6.09 6.52 -8.12
C LYS A 205 -5.20 6.63 -6.89
N LEU A 206 -4.03 7.24 -7.07
CA LEU A 206 -3.11 7.52 -5.97
C LEU A 206 -3.38 8.87 -5.31
N LYS A 207 -3.06 9.00 -4.02
CA LYS A 207 -3.31 10.24 -3.28
C LYS A 207 -2.33 11.37 -3.64
N ASN A 208 -1.16 11.04 -4.18
CA ASN A 208 -0.09 11.97 -4.55
C ASN A 208 0.81 11.26 -5.56
N PRO A 209 1.54 11.94 -6.46
CA PRO A 209 2.58 11.31 -7.28
C PRO A 209 3.60 10.52 -6.45
N SER A 210 3.96 11.02 -5.27
CA SER A 210 4.83 10.36 -4.30
C SER A 210 4.27 9.09 -3.65
N SER A 211 3.02 8.71 -3.96
CA SER A 211 2.47 7.42 -3.52
C SER A 211 2.93 6.25 -4.40
N ARG A 212 3.47 6.53 -5.61
CA ARG A 212 4.04 5.51 -6.50
C ARG A 212 5.27 4.91 -5.84
N ARG A 213 5.23 3.60 -5.59
CA ARG A 213 6.31 2.91 -4.86
C ARG A 213 6.26 1.41 -5.08
N ARG A 214 7.38 0.77 -4.75
CA ARG A 214 7.54 -0.68 -4.78
C ARG A 214 7.66 -1.18 -3.35
N ILE A 215 6.93 -2.25 -3.03
CA ILE A 215 6.93 -2.85 -1.70
C ILE A 215 7.27 -4.32 -1.84
N PRO A 216 8.43 -4.79 -1.37
CA PRO A 216 8.78 -6.20 -1.40
C PRO A 216 7.73 -7.06 -0.70
N VAL A 217 7.42 -8.23 -1.28
CA VAL A 217 6.53 -9.20 -0.65
C VAL A 217 7.31 -9.91 0.46
N HIS A 218 6.86 -9.73 1.70
CA HIS A 218 7.48 -10.33 2.88
C HIS A 218 7.47 -11.87 2.83
N PRO A 219 8.48 -12.58 3.36
CA PRO A 219 8.54 -14.05 3.32
C PRO A 219 7.37 -14.75 3.99
N VAL A 220 6.82 -14.16 5.05
CA VAL A 220 5.59 -14.67 5.68
C VAL A 220 4.43 -14.71 4.68
N LEU A 221 4.28 -13.69 3.83
CA LEU A 221 3.23 -13.69 2.79
C LEU A 221 3.49 -14.77 1.74
N LEU A 222 4.76 -15.02 1.39
CA LEU A 222 5.15 -16.10 0.49
C LEU A 222 4.81 -17.47 1.11
N ALA A 223 5.13 -17.66 2.39
CA ALA A 223 4.83 -18.86 3.17
C ALA A 223 3.32 -19.11 3.28
N CYS A 224 2.51 -18.06 3.45
CA CYS A 224 1.04 -18.13 3.41
C CYS A 224 0.48 -18.47 2.02
N GLY A 225 1.29 -18.54 0.96
CA GLY A 225 0.86 -18.88 -0.39
C GLY A 225 0.32 -17.70 -1.20
N PHE A 226 0.73 -16.47 -0.90
CA PHE A 226 0.23 -15.29 -1.62
C PHE A 226 0.50 -15.35 -3.12
N ILE A 227 1.67 -15.84 -3.53
CA ILE A 227 2.02 -15.94 -4.96
C ILE A 227 1.16 -17.00 -5.67
N ASP A 228 0.78 -18.09 -4.99
CA ASP A 228 -0.11 -19.09 -5.57
C ASP A 228 -1.54 -18.55 -5.72
N TYR A 229 -1.95 -17.67 -4.83
CA TYR A 229 -3.20 -16.94 -4.98
C TYR A 229 -3.15 -16.00 -6.20
N VAL A 230 -2.08 -15.21 -6.33
CA VAL A 230 -1.86 -14.29 -7.46
C VAL A 230 -1.87 -15.04 -8.80
N ALA A 231 -1.23 -16.21 -8.86
CA ALA A 231 -1.12 -17.03 -10.07
C ALA A 231 -2.47 -17.56 -10.61
N LYS A 232 -3.54 -17.55 -9.80
CA LYS A 232 -4.89 -17.95 -10.23
C LYS A 232 -5.63 -16.86 -11.00
N GLY A 233 -5.16 -15.61 -10.92
CA GLY A 233 -5.80 -14.47 -11.55
C GLY A 233 -5.25 -14.13 -12.93
N GLU A 234 -6.03 -13.39 -13.72
CA GLU A 234 -5.59 -12.85 -15.00
C GLU A 234 -4.83 -11.51 -14.79
N PRO A 235 -3.73 -11.24 -15.53
CA PRO A 235 -2.89 -10.05 -15.32
C PRO A 235 -3.65 -8.70 -15.25
N ASP A 236 -4.66 -8.51 -16.10
CA ASP A 236 -5.42 -7.25 -16.22
C ASP A 236 -6.68 -7.20 -15.34
N ARG A 237 -6.91 -8.21 -14.49
CA ARG A 237 -8.01 -8.21 -13.52
C ARG A 237 -7.56 -7.69 -12.17
N LEU A 238 -8.51 -7.14 -11.40
CA LEU A 238 -8.30 -6.82 -9.99
C LEU A 238 -7.79 -8.06 -9.26
N LEU A 239 -6.74 -7.89 -8.46
CA LEU A 239 -6.21 -8.91 -7.57
C LEU A 239 -7.30 -9.43 -6.63
N PHE A 240 -8.23 -8.56 -6.25
CA PHE A 240 -9.43 -8.89 -5.48
C PHE A 240 -10.70 -8.65 -6.32
N PRO A 241 -11.08 -9.60 -7.18
CA PRO A 241 -12.13 -9.37 -8.20
C PRO A 241 -13.53 -9.15 -7.61
N HIS A 242 -13.77 -9.57 -6.37
CA HIS A 242 -15.05 -9.44 -5.70
C HIS A 242 -15.27 -8.09 -4.99
N LEU A 243 -14.24 -7.24 -4.91
CA LEU A 243 -14.41 -5.89 -4.37
C LEU A 243 -15.23 -5.03 -5.32
N LYS A 244 -16.20 -4.31 -4.77
CA LYS A 244 -17.09 -3.43 -5.54
C LYS A 244 -16.85 -1.97 -5.15
N PRO A 245 -16.80 -1.06 -6.13
CA PRO A 245 -16.71 0.36 -5.83
C PRO A 245 -17.95 0.82 -5.07
N ASN A 246 -17.76 1.62 -4.04
CA ASN A 246 -18.85 2.34 -3.37
C ASN A 246 -19.37 3.50 -4.25
N PRO A 247 -20.41 4.24 -3.84
CA PRO A 247 -20.93 5.37 -4.62
C PRO A 247 -19.92 6.51 -4.86
N ARG A 248 -18.76 6.50 -4.19
CA ARG A 248 -17.65 7.45 -4.41
C ARG A 248 -16.54 6.86 -5.29
N GLY A 249 -16.78 5.71 -5.92
CA GLY A 249 -15.82 5.01 -6.77
C GLY A 249 -14.66 4.36 -6.00
N LYS A 250 -14.78 4.13 -4.69
CA LYS A 250 -13.72 3.52 -3.85
C LYS A 250 -13.92 2.02 -3.66
N LEU A 251 -12.92 1.22 -4.01
CA LEU A 251 -12.98 -0.25 -3.95
C LEU A 251 -12.94 -0.77 -2.51
N ALA A 252 -12.16 -0.13 -1.63
CA ALA A 252 -12.07 -0.53 -0.23
C ALA A 252 -13.21 0.01 0.65
N GLY A 253 -14.18 0.74 0.07
CA GLY A 253 -15.24 1.41 0.82
C GLY A 253 -16.11 0.44 1.62
N TYR A 254 -16.73 -0.53 0.95
CA TYR A 254 -17.56 -1.55 1.61
C TYR A 254 -16.73 -2.47 2.50
N PHE A 255 -15.53 -2.85 2.03
CA PHE A 255 -14.59 -3.66 2.82
C PHE A 255 -14.26 -3.01 4.16
N SER A 256 -13.95 -1.71 4.18
CA SER A 256 -13.59 -0.98 5.41
C SER A 256 -14.75 -0.93 6.40
N THR A 257 -15.98 -0.78 5.90
CA THR A 257 -17.20 -0.85 6.72
C THR A 257 -17.36 -2.24 7.33
N TRP A 258 -17.27 -3.29 6.49
CA TRP A 258 -17.34 -4.68 6.96
C TRP A 258 -16.26 -4.98 8.00
N PHE A 259 -15.01 -4.63 7.73
CA PHE A 259 -13.88 -4.89 8.63
C PHE A 259 -14.09 -4.21 9.99
N SER A 260 -14.60 -2.98 9.99
CA SER A 260 -14.91 -2.26 11.23
C SER A 260 -16.00 -2.97 12.03
N LEU A 261 -17.07 -3.43 11.39
CA LEU A 261 -18.14 -4.20 12.05
C LEU A 261 -17.62 -5.56 12.54
N TRP A 262 -16.77 -6.23 11.76
CA TRP A 262 -16.18 -7.50 12.11
C TRP A 262 -15.27 -7.40 13.35
N LEU A 263 -14.41 -6.38 13.41
CA LEU A 263 -13.59 -6.10 14.59
C LEU A 263 -14.45 -5.93 15.86
N ARG A 264 -15.54 -5.15 15.76
CA ARG A 264 -16.38 -4.78 16.92
C ARG A 264 -17.30 -5.91 17.34
N ASN A 265 -18.03 -6.48 16.39
CA ASN A 265 -19.15 -7.38 16.67
C ASN A 265 -18.67 -8.83 16.81
N THR A 266 -17.66 -9.23 16.04
CA THR A 266 -17.13 -10.60 16.03
C THR A 266 -15.90 -10.71 16.92
N LEU A 267 -14.85 -9.92 16.69
CA LEU A 267 -13.57 -10.07 17.40
C LEU A 267 -13.51 -9.35 18.76
N LYS A 268 -14.55 -8.59 19.11
CA LYS A 268 -14.66 -7.82 20.35
C LYS A 268 -13.48 -6.88 20.60
N ILE A 269 -12.86 -6.36 19.54
CA ILE A 269 -11.87 -5.28 19.60
C ILE A 269 -12.66 -3.98 19.54
N THR A 270 -13.08 -3.45 20.70
CA THR A 270 -14.09 -2.39 20.81
C THR A 270 -13.53 -0.97 20.76
N ASP A 271 -12.21 -0.77 20.92
CA ASP A 271 -11.60 0.56 20.88
C ASP A 271 -11.88 1.25 19.53
N PRO A 272 -12.66 2.35 19.49
CA PRO A 272 -13.05 3.02 18.23
C PRO A 272 -11.84 3.57 17.44
N ARG A 273 -10.66 3.69 18.05
CA ARG A 273 -9.43 4.10 17.38
C ARG A 273 -8.79 3.01 16.53
N LYS A 274 -9.09 1.74 16.83
CA LYS A 274 -8.55 0.55 16.13
C LYS A 274 -9.37 0.23 14.88
N VAL A 275 -8.88 0.62 13.71
CA VAL A 275 -9.55 0.45 12.41
C VAL A 275 -8.60 -0.24 11.43
N PHE A 276 -9.00 -0.50 10.18
CA PHE A 276 -8.08 -1.13 9.22
C PHE A 276 -6.74 -0.38 9.08
N HIS A 277 -6.75 0.95 9.16
CA HIS A 277 -5.53 1.76 9.10
C HIS A 277 -4.56 1.53 10.29
N SER A 278 -5.02 0.89 11.37
CA SER A 278 -4.17 0.49 12.49
C SER A 278 -3.09 -0.49 12.09
N PHE A 279 -3.28 -1.31 11.05
CA PHE A 279 -2.19 -2.14 10.49
C PHE A 279 -0.99 -1.31 10.02
N ARG A 280 -1.24 -0.16 9.38
CA ARG A 280 -0.16 0.74 8.97
C ARG A 280 0.57 1.36 10.16
N HIS A 281 -0.17 1.68 11.22
CA HIS A 281 0.45 2.16 12.47
C HIS A 281 1.32 1.05 13.08
N THR A 282 0.80 -0.17 13.20
CA THR A 282 1.55 -1.35 13.62
C THR A 282 2.81 -1.56 12.78
N PHE A 283 2.70 -1.53 11.45
CA PHE A 283 3.84 -1.66 10.54
C PHE A 283 4.91 -0.60 10.82
N LYS A 284 4.54 0.69 10.93
CA LYS A 284 5.50 1.77 11.23
C LYS A 284 6.16 1.60 12.60
N ASP A 285 5.41 1.16 13.60
CA ASP A 285 5.95 0.96 14.94
C ASP A 285 6.92 -0.23 14.97
N CYS A 286 6.61 -1.32 14.26
CA CYS A 286 7.52 -2.46 14.07
C CYS A 286 8.79 -2.04 13.32
N CYS A 287 8.68 -1.26 12.23
CA CYS A 287 9.86 -0.73 11.53
C CYS A 287 10.79 0.06 12.45
N ARG A 288 10.24 0.92 13.31
CA ARG A 288 11.03 1.70 14.28
C ARG A 288 11.69 0.80 15.33
N GLN A 289 10.94 -0.19 15.83
CA GLN A 289 11.45 -1.13 16.81
C GLN A 289 12.61 -1.98 16.27
N MET A 290 12.55 -2.34 14.98
CA MET A 290 13.60 -3.08 14.27
C MET A 290 14.71 -2.17 13.72
N GLY A 291 14.73 -0.88 14.05
CA GLY A 291 15.77 0.05 13.58
C GLY A 291 15.80 0.27 12.06
N ILE A 292 14.71 -0.02 11.34
CA ILE A 292 14.62 0.23 9.89
C ILE A 292 14.63 1.75 9.66
N GLU A 293 15.59 2.20 8.86
CA GLU A 293 15.83 3.62 8.59
C GLU A 293 14.55 4.37 8.18
N GLU A 294 14.40 5.61 8.64
CA GLU A 294 13.23 6.44 8.35
C GLU A 294 12.97 6.59 6.85
N ALA A 295 14.02 6.84 6.06
CA ALA A 295 13.92 6.95 4.62
C ALA A 295 13.37 5.67 3.96
N VAL A 296 13.73 4.49 4.48
CA VAL A 296 13.31 3.19 3.96
C VAL A 296 11.84 2.93 4.31
N HIS A 297 11.43 3.10 5.56
CA HIS A 297 10.01 2.86 5.91
C HIS A 297 9.08 3.94 5.36
N ASP A 298 9.53 5.17 5.15
CA ASP A 298 8.76 6.19 4.44
C ASP A 298 8.63 5.86 2.95
N ALA A 299 9.67 5.29 2.33
CA ALA A 299 9.60 4.75 0.97
C ALA A 299 8.65 3.55 0.86
N LEU A 300 8.63 2.64 1.83
CA LEU A 300 7.69 1.50 1.89
C LEU A 300 6.25 1.96 2.11
N THR A 301 6.05 2.97 2.96
CA THR A 301 4.70 3.43 3.31
C THR A 301 4.18 4.54 2.39
N GLY A 302 5.02 5.23 1.62
CA GLY A 302 4.63 6.36 0.78
C GLY A 302 4.28 7.60 1.62
N HIS A 303 5.10 7.91 2.61
CA HIS A 303 5.11 9.21 3.29
C HIS A 303 6.18 10.10 2.64
N THR A 304 5.83 11.35 2.36
CA THR A 304 6.80 12.38 1.99
C THR A 304 7.13 13.18 3.24
N ASN A 305 8.36 13.10 3.71
CA ASN A 305 8.84 14.08 4.68
C ASN A 305 8.86 15.46 4.01
N SER A 306 8.26 16.45 4.68
CA SER A 306 8.22 17.85 4.25
C SER A 306 9.51 18.59 4.60
N SER A 307 10.43 17.93 5.30
CA SER A 307 11.81 18.37 5.48
C SER A 307 12.57 18.22 4.16
N ALA A 308 12.96 19.37 3.64
CA ALA A 308 13.76 19.56 2.44
C ALA A 308 14.94 18.57 2.31
N GLY A 309 15.12 18.04 1.10
CA GLY A 309 16.38 17.39 0.71
C GLY A 309 16.24 16.01 0.09
N ARG A 310 15.74 15.95 -1.15
CA ARG A 310 16.17 14.97 -2.18
C ARG A 310 15.38 15.20 -3.48
N LYS A 311 15.74 16.28 -4.20
CA LYS A 311 15.51 16.40 -5.66
C LYS A 311 16.62 15.71 -6.47
N TYR A 312 17.44 14.89 -5.84
CA TYR A 312 18.54 14.15 -6.47
C TYR A 312 18.41 12.67 -6.10
N GLY A 313 18.16 11.84 -7.11
CA GLY A 313 17.92 10.40 -7.02
C GLY A 313 16.74 9.97 -7.89
N ASN A 314 16.85 8.82 -8.56
CA ASN A 314 15.84 8.23 -9.45
C ASN A 314 14.40 8.37 -8.91
N GLU A 315 13.39 8.45 -9.80
CA GLU A 315 11.97 8.62 -9.46
C GLU A 315 11.43 7.61 -8.42
N GLN A 316 12.12 6.50 -8.18
CA GLN A 316 11.76 5.47 -7.22
C GLN A 316 12.96 5.06 -6.35
N TYR A 317 12.69 4.82 -5.06
CA TYR A 317 13.67 4.31 -4.10
C TYR A 317 14.27 2.96 -4.55
N PRO A 318 15.59 2.71 -4.43
CA PRO A 318 16.22 1.46 -4.85
C PRO A 318 15.56 0.21 -4.22
N LEU A 319 15.40 -0.87 -5.00
CA LEU A 319 14.72 -2.08 -4.53
C LEU A 319 15.50 -2.83 -3.45
N GLN A 320 16.82 -2.97 -3.61
CA GLN A 320 17.61 -3.82 -2.72
C GLN A 320 17.50 -3.43 -1.23
N PRO A 321 17.65 -2.16 -0.82
CA PRO A 321 17.47 -1.78 0.58
C PRO A 321 16.04 -1.99 1.10
N LEU A 322 15.03 -1.91 0.22
CA LEU A 322 13.65 -2.24 0.60
C LEU A 322 13.53 -3.73 0.89
N PHE A 323 14.11 -4.60 0.05
CA PHE A 323 14.10 -6.05 0.26
C PHE A 323 14.84 -6.41 1.54
N GLU A 324 16.03 -5.86 1.77
CA GLU A 324 16.81 -6.06 3.00
C GLU A 324 16.02 -5.65 4.25
N ALA A 325 15.38 -4.48 4.23
CA ALA A 325 14.53 -4.04 5.33
C ALA A 325 13.33 -4.96 5.56
N MET A 326 12.69 -5.44 4.50
CA MET A 326 11.60 -6.41 4.62
C MET A 326 12.07 -7.80 5.05
N MET A 327 13.36 -8.15 4.92
CA MET A 327 13.90 -9.38 5.53
C MET A 327 14.11 -9.25 7.03
N HIS A 328 14.45 -8.04 7.47
CA HIS A 328 14.64 -7.75 8.89
C HIS A 328 13.32 -7.45 9.62
N PHE A 329 12.30 -7.01 8.90
CA PHE A 329 10.99 -6.71 9.46
C PHE A 329 10.38 -7.94 10.14
N ASP A 330 9.96 -7.78 11.39
CA ASP A 330 9.23 -8.81 12.13
C ASP A 330 8.11 -8.17 12.96
N VAL A 331 7.07 -8.96 13.23
CA VAL A 331 5.95 -8.54 14.08
C VAL A 331 6.00 -9.38 15.35
N ALA A 332 6.58 -8.80 16.41
CA ALA A 332 6.77 -9.51 17.66
C ALA A 332 5.44 -9.93 18.30
N GLY A 333 5.40 -11.13 18.89
CA GLY A 333 4.29 -11.60 19.70
C GLY A 333 3.08 -12.13 18.92
N ILE A 334 3.25 -12.44 17.63
CA ILE A 334 2.25 -13.16 16.84
C ILE A 334 2.85 -14.43 16.26
N ASP A 335 2.05 -15.50 16.26
CA ASP A 335 2.35 -16.74 15.53
C ASP A 335 1.38 -16.85 14.36
N LEU A 336 1.93 -17.03 13.16
CA LEU A 336 1.20 -17.20 11.91
C LEU A 336 1.55 -18.52 11.23
N SER A 337 2.30 -19.42 11.88
CA SER A 337 2.78 -20.65 11.25
C SER A 337 1.64 -21.58 10.82
N HIS A 338 0.50 -21.53 11.50
CA HIS A 338 -0.72 -22.26 11.11
C HIS A 338 -1.31 -21.82 9.77
N LEU A 339 -0.87 -20.66 9.25
CA LEU A 339 -1.28 -20.15 7.93
C LEU A 339 -0.33 -20.58 6.81
N PHE A 340 0.83 -21.15 7.14
CA PHE A 340 1.86 -21.46 6.16
C PHE A 340 1.47 -22.69 5.35
N VAL A 341 1.43 -22.52 4.03
CA VAL A 341 1.26 -23.61 3.05
C VAL A 341 2.59 -23.95 2.37
N LYS A 342 3.63 -23.17 2.65
CA LYS A 342 5.01 -23.36 2.21
C LYS A 342 5.96 -23.08 3.38
N PRO A 343 7.17 -23.66 3.40
CA PRO A 343 8.19 -23.34 4.39
C PRO A 343 8.50 -21.83 4.42
N LEU A 344 8.70 -21.27 5.61
CA LEU A 344 9.11 -19.88 5.77
C LEU A 344 10.60 -19.74 5.39
N ILE A 345 10.87 -19.10 4.25
CA ILE A 345 12.23 -18.83 3.78
C ILE A 345 12.67 -17.45 4.23
N LYS A 346 13.43 -17.33 5.32
CA LYS A 346 14.15 -16.10 5.65
C LYS A 346 15.37 -15.99 4.72
N ARG A 347 15.47 -14.93 3.90
CA ARG A 347 16.67 -14.69 3.08
C ARG A 347 17.80 -14.37 4.05
N ARG A 348 18.83 -15.21 4.03
CA ARG A 348 19.97 -15.10 4.91
C ARG A 348 20.97 -14.12 4.31
N VAL A 349 21.52 -13.25 5.14
CA VAL A 349 22.49 -12.23 4.71
C VAL A 349 23.75 -12.99 4.26
N ALA A 350 24.54 -12.44 3.33
CA ALA A 350 25.77 -13.09 2.82
C ALA A 350 26.80 -13.46 3.92
N THR A 351 26.64 -12.93 5.14
CA THR A 351 27.42 -13.29 6.34
C THR A 351 26.98 -14.60 7.02
N ASP A 352 25.87 -15.20 6.60
CA ASP A 352 25.28 -16.40 7.22
C ASP A 352 25.60 -17.68 6.42
N GLN A 353 26.78 -17.76 5.80
CA GLN A 353 27.15 -18.88 4.93
C GLN A 353 28.58 -19.34 5.20
N GLN A 354 28.77 -20.66 5.25
CA GLN A 354 30.07 -21.28 5.32
C GLN A 354 30.30 -22.09 4.05
N ILE A 355 31.29 -21.64 3.28
CA ILE A 355 31.72 -22.33 2.07
C ILE A 355 32.33 -23.68 2.47
N VAL A 356 31.82 -24.77 1.92
CA VAL A 356 32.35 -26.12 2.14
C VAL A 356 33.18 -26.63 0.98
N SER A 357 32.93 -26.17 -0.25
CA SER A 357 33.76 -26.50 -1.41
C SER A 357 33.68 -25.46 -2.52
N ALA A 358 34.66 -25.43 -3.42
CA ALA A 358 34.65 -24.60 -4.61
C ALA A 358 35.38 -25.31 -5.76
N PHE A 359 34.75 -25.38 -6.93
CA PHE A 359 35.27 -26.11 -8.10
C PHE A 359 34.70 -25.55 -9.40
N TYR A 360 35.51 -25.45 -10.45
CA TYR A 360 35.05 -24.96 -11.76
C TYR A 360 34.29 -23.61 -11.72
N GLY A 361 34.60 -22.74 -10.74
CA GLY A 361 33.92 -21.47 -10.48
C GLY A 361 32.60 -21.58 -9.71
N LEU A 362 32.11 -22.79 -9.42
CA LEU A 362 31.01 -23.03 -8.47
C LEU A 362 31.52 -22.91 -7.05
N VAL A 363 30.71 -22.32 -6.19
CA VAL A 363 30.91 -22.27 -4.74
C VAL A 363 29.75 -23.03 -4.10
N ALA A 364 30.07 -24.06 -3.32
CA ALA A 364 29.13 -24.82 -2.51
C ALA A 364 29.24 -24.36 -1.05
N ALA A 365 28.12 -23.97 -0.45
CA ALA A 365 28.06 -23.46 0.90
C ALA A 365 26.86 -24.01 1.67
N PHE A 366 27.07 -24.28 2.96
CA PHE A 366 25.97 -24.39 3.89
C PHE A 366 25.66 -23.04 4.47
N SER A 367 24.44 -22.90 4.98
CA SER A 367 24.09 -21.69 5.68
C SER A 367 24.19 -21.88 7.20
N THR A 368 24.82 -20.92 7.86
CA THR A 368 25.21 -20.97 9.29
C THR A 368 24.09 -20.55 10.24
N ASN A 369 22.94 -20.08 9.72
CA ASN A 369 21.82 -19.62 10.54
C ASN A 369 20.50 -20.36 10.18
N ILE A 370 20.47 -21.69 10.40
CA ILE A 370 19.29 -22.52 10.10
C ILE A 370 18.23 -22.39 11.19
N PRO A 371 16.98 -21.97 10.90
CA PRO A 371 15.91 -22.02 11.89
C PRO A 371 15.70 -23.46 12.37
N GLN A 372 15.56 -23.65 13.68
CA GLN A 372 15.48 -24.97 14.34
C GLN A 372 14.39 -25.92 13.79
N HIS A 373 13.40 -25.39 13.08
CA HIS A 373 12.29 -26.14 12.48
C HIS A 373 12.51 -26.56 11.01
N VAL A 374 13.65 -26.22 10.41
CA VAL A 374 13.98 -26.66 9.05
C VAL A 374 14.63 -28.04 9.13
N GLU A 375 13.85 -29.06 8.81
CA GLU A 375 14.32 -30.46 8.81
C GLU A 375 14.95 -30.88 7.49
N THR A 376 14.74 -30.12 6.40
CA THR A 376 15.22 -30.50 5.07
C THR A 376 16.69 -30.11 4.86
N PRO A 377 17.56 -31.07 4.53
CA PRO A 377 18.97 -30.81 4.28
C PRO A 377 19.15 -30.11 2.92
N THR A 378 19.61 -28.86 2.97
CA THR A 378 19.79 -28.02 1.78
C THR A 378 21.21 -27.50 1.63
N LEU A 379 21.66 -27.41 0.38
CA LEU A 379 22.95 -26.87 -0.03
C LEU A 379 22.74 -25.66 -0.95
N LEU A 380 23.51 -24.59 -0.74
CA LEU A 380 23.56 -23.44 -1.64
C LEU A 380 24.73 -23.56 -2.62
N LEU A 381 24.45 -23.33 -3.89
CA LEU A 381 25.40 -23.34 -4.99
C LEU A 381 25.39 -21.98 -5.69
N GLN A 382 26.55 -21.36 -5.86
CA GLN A 382 26.69 -20.03 -6.46
C GLN A 382 27.68 -20.06 -7.63
N TYR A 383 27.36 -19.36 -8.71
CA TYR A 383 28.24 -19.17 -9.87
C TYR A 383 27.94 -17.83 -10.57
N GLN A 384 28.90 -16.91 -10.61
CA GLN A 384 28.81 -15.64 -11.37
C GLN A 384 27.48 -14.89 -11.18
N GLY A 385 27.01 -14.77 -9.93
CA GLY A 385 25.75 -14.09 -9.59
C GLY A 385 24.47 -14.93 -9.77
N HIS A 386 24.59 -16.15 -10.31
CA HIS A 386 23.54 -17.17 -10.22
C HIS A 386 23.62 -17.91 -8.89
N GLU A 387 22.46 -18.26 -8.35
CA GLU A 387 22.32 -19.05 -7.13
C GLU A 387 21.30 -20.16 -7.36
N LEU A 388 21.57 -21.33 -6.77
CA LEU A 388 20.67 -22.47 -6.73
C LEU A 388 20.74 -23.10 -5.35
N MET A 389 19.58 -23.38 -4.76
CA MET A 389 19.46 -24.14 -3.53
C MET A 389 18.91 -25.52 -3.86
N MET A 390 19.63 -26.55 -3.43
CA MET A 390 19.35 -27.95 -3.74
C MET A 390 18.97 -28.70 -2.46
N ASN A 391 17.99 -29.58 -2.55
CA ASN A 391 17.75 -30.59 -1.52
C ASN A 391 18.80 -31.70 -1.68
N ILE A 392 19.58 -31.96 -0.63
CA ILE A 392 20.69 -32.92 -0.68
C ILE A 392 20.18 -34.37 -0.82
N GLU A 393 19.03 -34.68 -0.23
CA GLU A 393 18.42 -36.02 -0.29
C GLU A 393 17.78 -36.31 -1.65
N THR A 394 17.16 -35.33 -2.30
CA THR A 394 16.47 -35.58 -3.59
C THR A 394 17.27 -35.09 -4.79
N SER A 395 18.31 -34.28 -4.58
CA SER A 395 19.01 -33.50 -5.62
C SER A 395 18.08 -32.57 -6.42
N GLU A 396 16.86 -32.34 -5.93
CA GLU A 396 15.91 -31.45 -6.56
C GLU A 396 16.24 -29.99 -6.25
N THR A 397 15.96 -29.12 -7.21
CA THR A 397 16.11 -27.68 -7.03
C THR A 397 14.96 -27.15 -6.18
N VAL A 398 15.28 -26.62 -5.01
CA VAL A 398 14.32 -25.95 -4.12
C VAL A 398 14.08 -24.51 -4.57
N TYR A 399 15.15 -23.82 -4.99
CA TYR A 399 15.10 -22.43 -5.43
C TYR A 399 16.26 -22.09 -6.35
N GLY A 400 16.08 -21.09 -7.22
CA GLY A 400 17.14 -20.56 -8.07
C GLY A 400 17.44 -21.44 -9.28
N GLN A 401 18.47 -21.07 -10.03
CA GLN A 401 18.90 -21.79 -11.22
C GLN A 401 20.37 -21.51 -11.50
N LEU A 402 21.07 -22.52 -12.00
CA LEU A 402 22.43 -22.39 -12.54
C LEU A 402 22.38 -22.55 -14.07
N PRO A 403 23.36 -22.01 -14.81
CA PRO A 403 23.57 -22.41 -16.19
C PRO A 403 23.63 -23.93 -16.32
N THR A 404 23.03 -24.51 -17.37
CA THR A 404 22.82 -25.96 -17.51
C THR A 404 24.11 -26.78 -17.32
N ASN A 405 25.22 -26.31 -17.88
CA ASN A 405 26.53 -26.96 -17.71
C ASN A 405 27.04 -26.95 -16.27
N LYS A 406 26.73 -25.92 -15.49
CA LYS A 406 27.09 -25.82 -14.07
C LYS A 406 26.17 -26.64 -13.19
N GLN A 407 24.89 -26.72 -13.54
CA GLN A 407 23.95 -27.61 -12.85
C GLN A 407 24.35 -29.08 -12.99
N LEU A 408 24.82 -29.51 -14.18
CA LEU A 408 25.34 -30.87 -14.39
C LEU A 408 26.54 -31.18 -13.47
N LEU A 409 27.51 -30.27 -13.38
CA LEU A 409 28.67 -30.42 -12.49
C LEU A 409 28.26 -30.43 -11.01
N ALA A 410 27.33 -29.56 -10.63
CA ALA A 410 26.82 -29.51 -9.27
C ALA A 410 26.08 -30.80 -8.88
N ASN A 411 25.19 -31.30 -9.75
CA ASN A 411 24.46 -32.56 -9.52
C ASN A 411 25.45 -33.73 -9.37
N ALA A 412 26.47 -33.81 -10.23
CA ALA A 412 27.48 -34.86 -10.15
C ALA A 412 28.27 -34.80 -8.84
N TRP A 413 28.70 -33.61 -8.41
CA TRP A 413 29.43 -33.43 -7.16
C TRP A 413 28.58 -33.74 -5.93
N VAL A 414 27.31 -33.27 -5.91
CA VAL A 414 26.37 -33.58 -4.82
C VAL A 414 26.10 -35.08 -4.73
N GLU A 415 26.01 -35.78 -5.86
CA GLU A 415 25.82 -37.24 -5.87
C GLU A 415 27.03 -37.97 -5.27
N ILE A 416 28.25 -37.58 -5.65
CA ILE A 416 29.49 -38.18 -5.16
C ILE A 416 29.65 -37.99 -3.65
N HIS A 417 29.32 -36.81 -3.14
CA HIS A 417 29.53 -36.43 -1.72
C HIS A 417 28.24 -36.44 -0.89
N ARG A 418 27.19 -37.12 -1.36
CA ARG A 418 25.86 -37.09 -0.74
C ARG A 418 25.89 -37.44 0.76
N GLU A 419 26.57 -38.53 1.12
CA GLU A 419 26.68 -38.98 2.52
C GLU A 419 27.45 -37.98 3.39
N GLU A 420 28.57 -37.45 2.87
CA GLU A 420 29.36 -36.43 3.55
C GLU A 420 28.57 -35.13 3.75
N LEU A 421 27.82 -34.70 2.74
CA LEU A 421 26.97 -33.51 2.78
C LEU A 421 25.85 -33.65 3.81
N LEU A 422 25.20 -34.81 3.88
CA LEU A 422 24.16 -35.07 4.88
C LEU A 422 24.73 -35.07 6.30
N ALA A 423 25.86 -35.75 6.52
CA ALA A 423 26.53 -35.77 7.82
C ALA A 423 26.97 -34.36 8.25
N ASN A 424 27.59 -33.61 7.33
CA ASN A 424 28.03 -32.23 7.56
C ASN A 424 26.84 -31.31 7.88
N TRP A 425 25.74 -31.44 7.15
CA TRP A 425 24.52 -30.68 7.41
C TRP A 425 23.95 -30.97 8.80
N HIS A 426 23.80 -32.25 9.18
CA HIS A 426 23.28 -32.63 10.50
C HIS A 426 24.16 -32.16 11.65
N MET A 427 25.47 -32.17 11.48
CA MET A 427 26.42 -31.70 12.50
C MET A 427 26.44 -30.17 12.62
N GLY A 428 26.48 -29.46 11.50
CA GLY A 428 26.69 -28.02 11.47
C GLY A 428 25.41 -27.18 11.55
N ARG A 429 24.22 -27.76 11.38
CA ARG A 429 22.97 -26.98 11.36
C ARG A 429 22.66 -26.23 12.66
N ASP A 430 23.11 -26.76 13.79
CA ASP A 430 22.84 -26.19 15.12
C ASP A 430 23.96 -25.25 15.58
N THR A 431 25.20 -25.50 15.16
CA THR A 431 26.40 -24.74 15.57
C THR A 431 26.81 -23.66 14.57
N GLY A 432 26.43 -23.83 13.30
CA GLY A 432 26.92 -23.05 12.18
C GLY A 432 28.32 -23.45 11.71
N ASP A 433 28.91 -24.50 12.29
CA ASP A 433 30.27 -24.99 11.98
C ASP A 433 30.22 -26.21 11.06
N TYR A 434 30.60 -26.02 9.80
CA TYR A 434 30.66 -27.04 8.76
C TYR A 434 32.10 -27.33 8.35
N PHE A 435 32.42 -28.59 8.03
CA PHE A 435 33.76 -28.94 7.55
C PHE A 435 33.88 -28.84 6.02
N LYS A 436 35.11 -28.75 5.50
CA LYS A 436 35.38 -28.69 4.06
C LYS A 436 35.18 -30.06 3.42
N ILE A 437 34.67 -30.07 2.18
CA ILE A 437 34.49 -31.27 1.35
C ILE A 437 35.34 -31.12 0.09
N GLU A 438 35.95 -32.22 -0.34
CA GLU A 438 36.82 -32.24 -1.50
C GLU A 438 36.10 -31.71 -2.77
N PRO A 439 36.77 -30.88 -3.58
CA PRO A 439 36.19 -30.36 -4.81
C PRO A 439 36.05 -31.44 -5.89
N LEU A 440 35.08 -31.28 -6.79
CA LEU A 440 35.01 -32.10 -8.00
C LEU A 440 36.30 -31.91 -8.81
N ARG A 441 36.99 -33.01 -9.10
CA ARG A 441 38.25 -33.02 -9.84
C ARG A 441 38.02 -33.20 -11.33
#